data_AF-A0A6P3A9W0-F1
#
_entry.id   AF-A0A6P3A9W0-F1
#
_cell.length_a   1.000
_cell.length_b   1.000
_cell.length_c   1.000
_cell.angle_alpha   90.00
_cell.angle_beta   90.00
_cell.angle_gamma   90.00
#
_symmetry.space_group_name_H-M   'P 1'
#
loop_
_entity.id
_entity.type
_entity.pdbx_description
1 polymer ?
#
loop_
_entity_poly.entity_id
_entity_poly.type
_entity_poly.pdbx_seq_one_letter_code
_entity_poly.pdbx_strand_id
1 'polypeptide(L)'
;MKTKPTPNRLLLIAALAGALSGTVHAETAATTATVATVNGTPITQADVDTLLRASGQPDSPQIRQAIKNQLITRVLVQQAAEKANYADKPEVKAAVQQAKTNAEVQLYLRDNVKPEPVTEEQVKARYDELVAALGKNEYKPRLIIVKDPVTAATVLSELKAGKSFEGLARQYSMAPSRDAGGELPWVSFHTPATEGKTSGLPLPVAQALEKLKVGAATSDSIPVDGVRAIVKLDAKRPTQVPGFATAKPGLQQQLQAAAVEKASAQMIGNLLKDAKITQ
;
A
#
# COMPACT_ATOMS: atom_id res chain seq x y z
N MET A 1 68.93 36.54 -5.19
CA MET A 1 69.51 35.48 -4.32
C MET A 1 68.84 34.17 -4.73
N LYS A 2 69.44 33.50 -5.75
CA LYS A 2 70.24 32.25 -5.68
C LYS A 2 69.31 31.02 -5.56
N THR A 3 69.15 30.09 -6.50
CA THR A 3 69.84 29.76 -7.77
C THR A 3 68.99 28.70 -8.52
N LYS A 4 68.92 28.77 -9.87
CA LYS A 4 68.61 27.61 -10.73
C LYS A 4 69.76 26.56 -10.63
N PRO A 5 69.57 25.31 -11.09
CA PRO A 5 69.98 25.01 -12.48
C PRO A 5 69.11 23.97 -13.21
N THR A 6 68.86 24.23 -14.49
CA THR A 6 68.75 23.22 -15.57
C THR A 6 70.17 22.75 -15.96
N PRO A 7 70.38 21.51 -16.46
CA PRO A 7 70.45 21.29 -17.92
C PRO A 7 69.86 19.93 -18.36
N ASN A 8 69.12 19.83 -19.46
CA ASN A 8 69.60 19.74 -20.85
C ASN A 8 70.49 18.50 -21.11
N ARG A 9 69.95 17.46 -21.77
CA ARG A 9 70.69 16.61 -22.73
C ARG A 9 69.74 15.98 -23.76
N LEU A 10 69.96 16.35 -25.02
CA LEU A 10 69.59 15.59 -26.21
C LEU A 10 70.16 14.16 -26.14
N LEU A 11 69.42 13.20 -26.69
CA LEU A 11 69.97 12.21 -27.63
C LEU A 11 68.84 11.49 -28.38
N LEU A 12 68.78 11.73 -29.69
CA LEU A 12 68.15 10.83 -30.65
C LEU A 12 68.92 9.50 -30.64
N ILE A 13 68.22 8.38 -30.52
CA ILE A 13 68.55 7.13 -31.22
C ILE A 13 67.23 6.48 -31.65
N ALA A 14 67.04 6.40 -32.97
CA ALA A 14 66.11 5.47 -33.58
C ALA A 14 66.76 4.07 -33.57
N ALA A 15 66.05 3.07 -33.07
CA ALA A 15 66.34 1.67 -33.35
C ALA A 15 65.02 0.89 -33.41
N LEU A 16 64.82 0.30 -34.59
CA LEU A 16 63.72 -0.53 -35.03
C LEU A 16 63.88 -1.94 -34.41
N ALA A 17 62.76 -2.56 -34.02
CA ALA A 17 62.44 -4.00 -34.05
C ALA A 17 61.96 -4.63 -32.72
N GLY A 18 60.72 -5.13 -32.76
CA GLY A 18 60.32 -6.40 -32.15
C GLY A 18 59.72 -6.36 -30.74
N ALA A 19 58.38 -6.43 -30.67
CA ALA A 19 57.64 -7.48 -29.95
C ALA A 19 56.18 -7.09 -29.72
N LEU A 20 55.29 -8.07 -29.94
CA LEU A 20 53.85 -8.03 -29.68
C LEU A 20 53.53 -7.60 -28.25
N SER A 21 52.63 -6.64 -28.07
CA SER A 21 51.80 -6.49 -26.87
C SER A 21 50.59 -5.61 -27.18
N GLY A 22 49.41 -6.22 -27.14
CA GLY A 22 48.14 -5.52 -27.35
C GLY A 22 47.77 -4.69 -26.12
N THR A 23 47.36 -3.46 -26.35
CA THR A 23 46.64 -2.65 -25.37
C THR A 23 45.15 -2.96 -25.52
N VAL A 24 44.69 -4.00 -24.82
CA VAL A 24 43.27 -4.22 -24.60
C VAL A 24 42.81 -3.17 -23.60
N HIS A 25 41.79 -2.40 -23.98
CA HIS A 25 41.14 -1.44 -23.09
C HIS A 25 40.59 -2.19 -21.87
N ALA A 26 40.97 -1.74 -20.67
CA ALA A 26 40.43 -2.25 -19.43
C ALA A 26 38.98 -1.76 -19.29
N GLU A 27 38.04 -2.64 -19.63
CA GLU A 27 36.66 -2.54 -19.19
C GLU A 27 36.64 -2.81 -17.68
N THR A 28 36.05 -1.90 -16.91
CA THR A 28 35.85 -2.03 -15.47
C THR A 28 34.94 -3.22 -15.17
N ALA A 29 35.56 -4.40 -15.03
CA ALA A 29 34.91 -5.60 -14.55
C ALA A 29 34.60 -5.44 -13.06
N ALA A 30 33.32 -5.43 -12.72
CA ALA A 30 32.86 -5.72 -11.36
C ALA A 30 33.58 -6.99 -10.89
N THR A 31 34.18 -6.95 -9.71
CA THR A 31 35.10 -7.97 -9.20
C THR A 31 34.43 -9.35 -9.09
N THR A 32 34.52 -10.16 -10.15
CA THR A 32 34.20 -11.59 -10.19
C THR A 32 35.33 -12.41 -9.55
N ALA A 33 35.72 -12.05 -8.32
CA ALA A 33 36.71 -12.84 -7.58
C ALA A 33 36.09 -14.19 -7.22
N THR A 34 36.61 -15.28 -7.78
CA THR A 34 36.22 -16.65 -7.44
C THR A 34 36.69 -16.97 -6.02
N VAL A 35 35.78 -17.38 -5.15
CA VAL A 35 36.04 -17.69 -3.73
C VAL A 35 36.11 -19.20 -3.46
N ALA A 36 35.58 -20.02 -4.37
CA ALA A 36 35.71 -21.48 -4.38
C ALA A 36 35.38 -22.02 -5.78
N THR A 37 35.82 -23.23 -6.09
CA THR A 37 35.45 -23.94 -7.33
C THR A 37 35.02 -25.36 -6.96
N VAL A 38 33.88 -25.81 -7.48
CA VAL A 38 33.32 -27.15 -7.25
C VAL A 38 33.20 -27.87 -8.59
N ASN A 39 34.08 -28.84 -8.85
CA ASN A 39 34.13 -29.60 -10.12
C ASN A 39 34.11 -28.71 -11.37
N GLY A 40 34.84 -27.58 -11.34
CA GLY A 40 34.90 -26.61 -12.43
C GLY A 40 33.82 -25.53 -12.40
N THR A 41 32.79 -25.62 -11.56
CA THR A 41 31.81 -24.54 -11.34
C THR A 41 32.36 -23.52 -10.33
N PRO A 42 32.62 -22.27 -10.74
CA PRO A 42 33.09 -21.24 -9.82
C PRO A 42 31.95 -20.75 -8.91
N ILE A 43 32.28 -20.47 -7.66
CA ILE A 43 31.46 -19.71 -6.72
C ILE A 43 32.14 -18.36 -6.56
N THR A 44 31.42 -17.29 -6.84
CA THR A 44 31.98 -15.93 -6.88
C THR A 44 31.71 -15.17 -5.58
N GLN A 45 32.47 -14.11 -5.36
CA GLN A 45 32.21 -13.15 -4.29
C GLN A 45 30.81 -12.55 -4.38
N ALA A 46 30.32 -12.29 -5.60
CA ALA A 46 28.98 -11.73 -5.84
C ALA A 46 27.85 -12.69 -5.39
N ASP A 47 28.05 -14.00 -5.51
CA ASP A 47 27.09 -15.01 -5.03
C ASP A 47 26.98 -14.96 -3.50
N VAL A 48 28.11 -14.85 -2.82
CA VAL A 48 28.17 -14.70 -1.35
C VAL A 48 27.50 -13.40 -0.91
N ASP A 49 27.80 -12.29 -1.58
CA ASP A 49 27.26 -10.97 -1.24
C ASP A 49 25.75 -10.89 -1.48
N THR A 50 25.25 -11.56 -2.52
CA THR A 50 23.82 -11.62 -2.81
C THR A 50 23.07 -12.40 -1.75
N LEU A 51 23.59 -13.56 -1.34
CA LEU A 51 22.96 -14.37 -0.30
C LEU A 51 23.04 -13.70 1.08
N LEU A 52 24.13 -12.99 1.38
CA LEU A 52 24.29 -12.22 2.61
C LEU A 52 23.27 -11.07 2.70
N ARG A 53 23.07 -10.32 1.61
CA ARG A 53 22.04 -9.27 1.56
C ARG A 53 20.64 -9.85 1.73
N ALA A 54 20.37 -10.99 1.10
CA ALA A 54 19.07 -11.65 1.19
C ALA A 54 18.78 -12.23 2.58
N SER A 55 19.81 -12.62 3.35
CA SER A 55 19.63 -13.18 4.70
C SER A 55 19.37 -12.13 5.77
N GLY A 56 19.70 -10.85 5.52
CA GLY A 56 19.60 -9.77 6.50
C GLY A 56 20.56 -9.89 7.69
N GLN A 57 21.53 -10.81 7.62
CA GLN A 57 22.50 -11.05 8.69
C GLN A 57 23.63 -10.01 8.66
N PRO A 58 24.24 -9.71 9.82
CA PRO A 58 25.40 -8.84 9.87
C PRO A 58 26.57 -9.43 9.08
N ASP A 59 27.29 -8.54 8.40
CA ASP A 59 28.48 -8.91 7.65
C ASP A 59 29.62 -9.26 8.61
N SER A 60 29.99 -10.55 8.66
CA SER A 60 31.14 -11.03 9.41
C SER A 60 31.87 -12.14 8.65
N PRO A 61 33.18 -12.35 8.91
CA PRO A 61 33.94 -13.44 8.31
C PRO A 61 33.29 -14.81 8.53
N GLN A 62 32.70 -15.03 9.70
CA GLN A 62 32.04 -16.28 10.07
C GLN A 62 30.78 -16.52 9.23
N ILE A 63 29.92 -15.50 9.08
CA ILE A 63 28.69 -15.60 8.27
C ILE A 63 29.04 -15.79 6.80
N ARG A 64 30.01 -15.04 6.27
CA ARG A 64 30.50 -15.19 4.89
C ARG A 64 31.05 -16.59 4.63
N GLN A 65 31.80 -17.15 5.57
CA GLN A 65 32.31 -18.51 5.46
C GLN A 65 31.17 -19.55 5.49
N ALA A 66 30.15 -19.36 6.33
CA ALA A 66 28.97 -20.22 6.37
C ALA A 66 28.17 -20.17 5.05
N ILE A 67 27.92 -18.98 4.51
CA ILE A 67 27.26 -18.78 3.20
C ILE A 67 28.07 -19.44 2.08
N LYS A 68 29.40 -19.26 2.07
CA LYS A 68 30.27 -19.92 1.09
C LYS A 68 30.14 -21.44 1.17
N ASN A 69 30.17 -22.02 2.37
CA ASN A 69 29.98 -23.46 2.57
C ASN A 69 28.59 -23.91 2.10
N GLN A 70 27.54 -23.13 2.36
CA GLN A 70 26.18 -23.40 1.87
C GLN A 70 26.13 -23.40 0.33
N LEU A 71 26.78 -22.44 -0.33
CA LEU A 71 26.86 -22.38 -1.78
C LEU A 71 27.62 -23.57 -2.36
N ILE A 72 28.74 -23.98 -1.73
CA ILE A 72 29.49 -25.18 -2.10
C ILE A 72 28.58 -26.41 -2.03
N THR A 73 27.89 -26.62 -0.90
CA THR A 73 26.95 -27.73 -0.73
C THR A 73 25.84 -27.70 -1.76
N ARG A 74 25.27 -26.52 -2.06
CA ARG A 74 24.24 -26.35 -3.08
C ARG A 74 24.74 -26.79 -4.46
N VAL A 75 25.93 -26.38 -4.86
CA VAL A 75 26.52 -26.77 -6.15
C VAL A 75 26.78 -28.28 -6.20
N LEU A 76 27.30 -28.89 -5.12
CA LEU A 76 27.49 -30.34 -5.04
C LEU A 76 26.18 -31.11 -5.23
N VAL A 77 25.12 -30.70 -4.51
CA VAL A 77 23.79 -31.32 -4.62
C VAL A 77 23.19 -31.10 -6.00
N GLN A 78 23.35 -29.91 -6.58
CA GLN A 78 22.90 -29.61 -7.94
C GLN A 78 23.57 -30.53 -8.97
N GLN A 79 24.90 -30.66 -8.93
CA GLN A 79 25.64 -31.54 -9.85
C GLN A 79 25.23 -33.00 -9.69
N ALA A 80 24.97 -33.46 -8.46
CA ALA A 80 24.45 -34.80 -8.21
C ALA A 80 23.04 -35.00 -8.81
N ALA A 81 22.16 -33.99 -8.67
CA ALA A 81 20.82 -34.01 -9.25
C ALA A 81 20.85 -33.98 -10.79
N GLU A 82 21.75 -33.20 -11.40
CA GLU A 82 21.98 -33.15 -12.85
C GLU A 82 22.47 -34.50 -13.38
N LYS A 83 23.47 -35.11 -12.73
CA LYS A 83 23.96 -36.45 -13.08
C LYS A 83 22.88 -37.53 -12.97
N ALA A 84 21.94 -37.35 -12.04
CA ALA A 84 20.80 -38.24 -11.83
C ALA A 84 19.56 -37.86 -12.69
N ASN A 85 19.71 -36.95 -13.66
CA ASN A 85 18.66 -36.49 -14.58
C ASN A 85 17.39 -35.97 -13.86
N TYR A 86 17.55 -35.29 -12.72
CA TYR A 86 16.39 -34.72 -12.00
C TYR A 86 15.65 -33.64 -12.81
N ALA A 87 16.34 -32.97 -13.75
CA ALA A 87 15.71 -32.02 -14.66
C ALA A 87 14.58 -32.64 -15.51
N ASP A 88 14.62 -33.96 -15.73
CA ASP A 88 13.59 -34.65 -16.51
C ASP A 88 12.33 -35.02 -15.72
N LYS A 89 12.40 -34.94 -14.39
CA LYS A 89 11.29 -35.29 -13.51
C LYS A 89 10.13 -34.31 -13.69
N PRO A 90 8.88 -34.80 -13.67
CA PRO A 90 7.70 -33.98 -13.91
C PRO A 90 7.59 -32.82 -12.93
N GLU A 91 7.99 -32.99 -11.67
CA GLU A 91 7.95 -31.95 -10.64
C GLU A 91 8.90 -30.79 -10.95
N VAL A 92 10.10 -31.09 -11.47
CA VAL A 92 11.09 -30.07 -11.83
C VAL A 92 10.64 -29.33 -13.09
N LYS A 93 10.14 -30.05 -14.10
CA LYS A 93 9.59 -29.43 -15.32
C LYS A 93 8.40 -28.51 -15.00
N ALA A 94 7.50 -28.93 -14.11
CA ALA A 94 6.40 -28.10 -13.64
C ALA A 94 6.89 -26.84 -12.90
N ALA A 95 7.87 -26.98 -12.00
CA ALA A 95 8.43 -25.85 -11.28
C ALA A 95 9.11 -24.82 -12.21
N VAL A 96 9.87 -25.29 -13.21
CA VAL A 96 10.50 -24.41 -14.21
C VAL A 96 9.43 -23.69 -15.04
N GLN A 97 8.41 -24.40 -15.50
CA GLN A 97 7.33 -23.78 -16.28
C GLN A 97 6.56 -22.75 -15.45
N GLN A 98 6.25 -23.03 -14.18
CA GLN A 98 5.60 -22.07 -13.30
C GLN A 98 6.46 -20.83 -13.05
N ALA A 99 7.76 -21.02 -12.79
CA ALA A 99 8.69 -19.92 -12.59
C ALA A 99 8.80 -19.03 -13.84
N LYS A 100 8.84 -19.65 -15.03
CA LYS A 100 8.80 -18.95 -16.32
C LYS A 100 7.51 -18.15 -16.47
N THR A 101 6.35 -18.77 -16.30
CA THR A 101 5.04 -18.09 -16.41
C THR A 101 4.95 -16.90 -15.45
N ASN A 102 5.38 -17.07 -14.20
CA ASN A 102 5.36 -15.99 -13.21
C ASN A 102 6.26 -14.81 -13.63
N ALA A 103 7.46 -15.10 -14.12
CA ALA A 103 8.39 -14.08 -14.60
C ALA A 103 7.84 -13.33 -15.82
N GLU A 104 7.23 -14.05 -16.77
CA GLU A 104 6.58 -13.47 -17.95
C GLU A 104 5.43 -12.56 -17.56
N VAL A 105 4.53 -13.02 -16.68
CA VAL A 105 3.40 -12.23 -16.19
C VAL A 105 3.89 -10.98 -15.46
N GLN A 106 4.84 -11.11 -14.53
CA GLN A 106 5.35 -9.97 -13.77
C GLN A 106 6.05 -8.94 -14.67
N LEU A 107 6.85 -9.41 -15.63
CA LEU A 107 7.51 -8.55 -16.60
C LEU A 107 6.49 -7.82 -17.47
N TYR A 108 5.50 -8.55 -17.99
CA TYR A 108 4.44 -7.97 -18.81
C TYR A 108 3.63 -6.92 -18.05
N LEU A 109 3.25 -7.19 -16.79
CA LEU A 109 2.56 -6.21 -15.94
C LEU A 109 3.40 -4.94 -15.75
N ARG A 110 4.69 -5.08 -15.40
CA ARG A 110 5.60 -3.94 -15.23
C ARG A 110 5.72 -3.10 -16.50
N ASP A 111 5.80 -3.78 -17.64
CA ASP A 111 6.04 -3.12 -18.92
C ASP A 111 4.76 -2.51 -19.51
N ASN A 112 3.56 -2.96 -19.12
CA ASN A 112 2.29 -2.54 -19.72
C ASN A 112 1.30 -1.82 -18.77
N VAL A 113 1.48 -1.92 -17.45
CA VAL A 113 0.72 -1.08 -16.50
C VAL A 113 1.34 0.30 -16.49
N LYS A 114 0.73 1.23 -17.22
CA LYS A 114 1.17 2.62 -17.36
C LYS A 114 0.15 3.57 -16.70
N PRO A 115 0.24 3.81 -15.38
CA PRO A 115 -0.61 4.80 -14.74
C PRO A 115 -0.30 6.20 -15.28
N GLU A 116 -1.35 7.00 -15.46
CA GLU A 116 -1.19 8.44 -15.74
C GLU A 116 -0.55 9.11 -14.52
N PRO A 117 0.41 10.04 -14.72
CA PRO A 117 0.97 10.82 -13.63
C PRO A 117 -0.13 11.62 -12.91
N VAL A 118 -0.14 11.55 -11.58
CA VAL A 118 -1.05 12.37 -10.77
C VAL A 118 -0.52 13.81 -10.72
N THR A 119 -1.33 14.76 -11.17
CA THR A 119 -0.99 16.19 -11.17
C THR A 119 -1.37 16.87 -9.87
N GLU A 120 -0.75 18.02 -9.58
CA GLU A 120 -1.08 18.81 -8.40
C GLU A 120 -2.53 19.31 -8.42
N GLU A 121 -3.04 19.66 -9.61
CA GLU A 121 -4.42 20.10 -9.82
C GLU A 121 -5.41 18.99 -9.45
N GLN A 122 -5.09 17.73 -9.77
CA GLN A 122 -5.93 16.58 -9.38
C GLN A 122 -5.94 16.38 -7.87
N VAL A 123 -4.78 16.51 -7.20
CA VAL A 123 -4.70 16.41 -5.74
C VAL A 123 -5.49 17.55 -5.09
N LYS A 124 -5.38 18.76 -5.62
CA LYS A 124 -6.13 19.93 -5.14
C LYS A 124 -7.63 19.78 -5.37
N ALA A 125 -8.06 19.37 -6.56
CA ALA A 125 -9.47 19.12 -6.85
C ALA A 125 -10.05 18.08 -5.90
N ARG A 126 -9.32 16.99 -5.65
CA ARG A 126 -9.75 15.96 -4.71
C ARG A 126 -9.87 16.49 -3.28
N TYR A 127 -8.92 17.32 -2.84
CA TYR A 127 -9.01 17.98 -1.54
C TYR A 127 -10.24 18.89 -1.46
N ASP A 128 -10.45 19.74 -2.47
CA ASP A 128 -11.56 20.68 -2.53
C ASP A 128 -12.92 19.96 -2.54
N GLU A 129 -13.04 18.84 -3.26
CA GLU A 129 -14.22 17.96 -3.22
C GLU A 129 -14.50 17.41 -1.81
N LEU A 130 -13.47 16.91 -1.13
CA LEU A 130 -13.61 16.39 0.23
C LEU A 130 -14.04 17.49 1.20
N VAL A 131 -13.47 18.69 1.10
CA VAL A 131 -13.87 19.84 1.91
C VAL A 131 -15.31 20.27 1.61
N ALA A 132 -15.70 20.31 0.35
CA ALA A 132 -17.05 20.69 -0.08
C ALA A 132 -18.14 19.70 0.39
N ALA A 133 -17.78 18.43 0.61
CA ALA A 133 -18.68 17.42 1.15
C ALA A 133 -18.94 17.58 2.67
N LEU A 134 -18.14 18.39 3.37
CA LEU A 134 -18.26 18.62 4.81
C LEU A 134 -19.20 19.78 5.12
N GLY A 135 -19.75 19.77 6.33
CA GLY A 135 -20.54 20.86 6.88
C GLY A 135 -19.68 21.84 7.66
N LYS A 136 -20.28 22.93 8.15
CA LYS A 136 -19.61 23.89 9.04
C LYS A 136 -19.28 23.29 10.42
N ASN A 137 -20.02 22.26 10.82
CA ASN A 137 -19.89 21.65 12.14
C ASN A 137 -19.73 20.14 12.03
N GLU A 138 -18.98 19.59 12.98
CA GLU A 138 -19.01 18.19 13.36
C GLU A 138 -19.98 17.99 14.52
N TYR A 139 -20.66 16.85 14.49
CA TYR A 139 -21.63 16.41 15.47
C TYR A 139 -21.12 15.11 16.11
N LYS A 140 -21.33 14.96 17.42
CA LYS A 140 -21.08 13.70 18.14
C LYS A 140 -22.42 13.06 18.49
N PRO A 141 -22.98 12.21 17.61
CA PRO A 141 -24.28 11.61 17.84
C PRO A 141 -24.20 10.34 18.69
N ARG A 142 -25.31 10.04 19.37
CA ARG A 142 -25.67 8.70 19.81
C ARG A 142 -26.92 8.23 19.08
N LEU A 143 -27.00 6.94 18.84
CA LEU A 143 -28.06 6.31 18.06
C LEU A 143 -28.63 5.09 18.79
N ILE A 144 -29.96 5.05 18.89
CA ILE A 144 -30.72 3.85 19.25
C ILE A 144 -31.49 3.42 18.00
N ILE A 145 -31.29 2.19 17.55
CA ILE A 145 -32.07 1.57 16.47
C ILE A 145 -32.93 0.47 17.09
N VAL A 146 -34.23 0.50 16.86
CA VAL A 146 -35.17 -0.54 17.33
C VAL A 146 -36.01 -1.05 16.17
N LYS A 147 -36.48 -2.30 16.30
CA LYS A 147 -37.20 -3.01 15.25
C LYS A 147 -38.51 -2.34 14.85
N ASP A 148 -39.23 -1.75 15.80
CA ASP A 148 -40.61 -1.38 15.61
C ASP A 148 -41.02 -0.11 16.38
N PRO A 149 -42.14 0.54 16.01
CA PRO A 149 -42.63 1.75 16.66
C PRO A 149 -43.00 1.61 18.14
N VAL A 150 -43.44 0.42 18.58
CA VAL A 150 -43.84 0.18 19.98
C VAL A 150 -42.62 0.22 20.89
N THR A 151 -41.56 -0.49 20.50
CA THR A 151 -40.29 -0.45 21.21
C THR A 151 -39.72 0.97 21.24
N ALA A 152 -39.83 1.71 20.12
CA ALA A 152 -39.37 3.09 20.06
C ALA A 152 -40.14 4.01 21.02
N ALA A 153 -41.47 3.84 21.11
CA ALA A 153 -42.31 4.59 22.03
C ALA A 153 -41.94 4.30 23.50
N THR A 154 -41.64 3.05 23.85
CA THR A 154 -41.12 2.68 25.16
C THR A 154 -39.82 3.41 25.48
N VAL A 155 -38.82 3.38 24.58
CA VAL A 155 -37.55 4.08 24.78
C VAL A 155 -37.75 5.58 24.98
N LEU A 156 -38.59 6.22 24.18
CA LEU A 156 -38.89 7.66 24.32
C LEU A 156 -39.60 7.99 25.64
N SER A 157 -40.50 7.12 26.10
CA SER A 157 -41.17 7.27 27.40
C SER A 157 -40.17 7.18 28.55
N GLU A 158 -39.26 6.20 28.51
CA GLU A 158 -38.24 6.03 29.53
C GLU A 158 -37.19 7.15 29.53
N LEU A 159 -36.85 7.70 28.35
CA LEU A 159 -36.05 8.93 28.23
C LEU A 159 -36.75 10.12 28.92
N LYS A 160 -38.06 10.29 28.69
CA LYS A 160 -38.85 11.35 29.35
C LYS A 160 -38.92 11.15 30.87
N ALA A 161 -38.90 9.91 31.35
CA ALA A 161 -38.83 9.57 32.77
C ALA A 161 -37.42 9.74 33.39
N GLY A 162 -36.43 10.17 32.61
CA GLY A 162 -35.08 10.48 33.10
C GLY A 162 -34.09 9.32 33.05
N LYS A 163 -34.42 8.18 32.43
CA LYS A 163 -33.42 7.12 32.19
C LYS A 163 -32.35 7.63 31.22
N SER A 164 -31.11 7.16 31.39
CA SER A 164 -30.00 7.57 30.52
C SER A 164 -30.12 6.98 29.12
N PHE A 165 -29.70 7.76 28.12
CA PHE A 165 -29.74 7.33 26.72
C PHE A 165 -28.85 6.10 26.50
N GLU A 166 -27.69 6.07 27.14
CA GLU A 166 -26.70 5.00 27.04
C GLU A 166 -27.21 3.69 27.66
N GLY A 167 -27.97 3.78 28.76
CA GLY A 167 -28.62 2.63 29.37
C GLY A 167 -29.67 2.03 28.44
N LEU A 168 -30.53 2.89 27.90
CA LEU A 168 -31.57 2.48 26.95
C LEU A 168 -30.98 1.94 25.65
N ALA A 169 -29.88 2.51 25.17
CA ALA A 169 -29.16 1.98 24.02
C ALA A 169 -28.66 0.57 24.26
N ARG A 170 -28.04 0.28 25.41
CA ARG A 170 -27.59 -1.08 25.76
C ARG A 170 -28.75 -2.06 25.91
N GLN A 171 -29.89 -1.59 26.38
CA GLN A 171 -31.05 -2.43 26.62
C GLN A 171 -31.84 -2.74 25.34
N TYR A 172 -32.09 -1.74 24.50
CA TYR A 172 -33.06 -1.83 23.40
C TYR A 172 -32.44 -1.74 22.00
N SER A 173 -31.25 -1.15 21.84
CA SER A 173 -30.69 -0.90 20.52
C SER A 173 -30.22 -2.19 19.84
N MET A 174 -30.49 -2.28 18.54
CA MET A 174 -29.99 -3.31 17.62
C MET A 174 -28.78 -2.82 16.82
N ALA A 175 -28.36 -1.56 16.99
CA ALA A 175 -27.20 -1.02 16.29
C ALA A 175 -25.88 -1.62 16.82
N PRO A 176 -24.81 -1.70 15.99
CA PRO A 176 -23.49 -2.15 16.45
C PRO A 176 -22.93 -1.33 17.63
N SER A 177 -23.35 -0.07 17.78
CA SER A 177 -22.96 0.81 18.89
C SER A 177 -23.71 0.55 20.21
N ARG A 178 -24.59 -0.46 20.28
CA ARG A 178 -25.41 -0.83 21.44
C ARG A 178 -24.60 -0.84 22.74
N ASP A 179 -23.53 -1.63 22.80
CA ASP A 179 -22.76 -1.85 24.03
C ASP A 179 -21.96 -0.60 24.45
N ALA A 180 -21.61 0.24 23.46
CA ALA A 180 -21.03 1.56 23.66
C ALA A 180 -22.06 2.64 24.01
N GLY A 181 -23.30 2.26 24.37
CA GLY A 181 -24.35 3.20 24.72
C GLY A 181 -24.85 4.04 23.54
N GLY A 182 -24.83 3.47 22.34
CA GLY A 182 -25.26 4.10 21.10
C GLY A 182 -24.25 5.06 20.48
N GLU A 183 -23.04 5.19 21.05
CA GLU A 183 -22.04 6.16 20.60
C GLU A 183 -21.59 5.94 19.15
N LEU A 184 -21.52 7.03 18.39
CA LEU A 184 -20.93 7.06 17.05
C LEU A 184 -19.70 7.99 17.01
N PRO A 185 -18.80 7.82 16.03
CA PRO A 185 -17.72 8.77 15.76
C PRO A 185 -18.26 10.20 15.50
N TRP A 186 -17.37 11.20 15.57
CA TRP A 186 -17.70 12.53 15.09
C TRP A 186 -18.03 12.47 13.60
N VAL A 187 -19.13 13.10 13.21
CA VAL A 187 -19.58 13.16 11.81
C VAL A 187 -19.71 14.62 11.38
N SER A 188 -19.21 14.92 10.19
CA SER A 188 -19.52 16.14 9.46
C SER A 188 -20.04 15.75 8.10
N PHE A 189 -21.06 16.45 7.63
CA PHE A 189 -21.73 16.18 6.37
C PHE A 189 -22.26 17.48 5.80
N HIS A 190 -22.53 17.49 4.49
CA HIS A 190 -23.06 18.65 3.80
C HIS A 190 -24.32 19.19 4.49
N THR A 191 -24.40 20.50 4.68
CA THR A 191 -25.55 21.17 5.30
C THR A 191 -26.14 22.18 4.32
N PRO A 192 -27.45 22.11 3.99
CA PRO A 192 -28.44 21.19 4.56
C PRO A 192 -28.21 19.72 4.14
N ALA A 193 -28.61 18.77 5.00
CA ALA A 193 -28.47 17.35 4.70
C ALA A 193 -29.27 16.95 3.42
N THR A 194 -28.58 16.32 2.46
CA THR A 194 -29.16 15.82 1.21
C THR A 194 -28.82 14.34 1.01
N GLU A 195 -29.64 13.62 0.26
CA GLU A 195 -29.46 12.20 -0.05
C GLU A 195 -28.02 11.91 -0.55
N GLY A 196 -27.41 10.84 -0.03
CA GLY A 196 -26.04 10.46 -0.36
C GLY A 196 -24.91 11.37 0.16
N LYS A 197 -25.20 12.48 0.84
CA LYS A 197 -24.19 13.44 1.38
C LYS A 197 -24.24 13.61 2.90
N THR A 198 -24.47 12.51 3.60
CA THR A 198 -24.75 12.45 5.05
C THR A 198 -23.69 11.72 5.85
N SER A 199 -22.53 11.45 5.22
CA SER A 199 -21.41 10.70 5.83
C SER A 199 -21.83 9.34 6.40
N GLY A 200 -22.67 8.63 5.64
CA GLY A 200 -23.15 7.29 5.97
C GLY A 200 -24.37 7.24 6.89
N LEU A 201 -24.90 8.37 7.34
CA LEU A 201 -26.17 8.41 8.08
C LEU A 201 -27.37 8.34 7.13
N PRO A 202 -28.47 7.67 7.51
CA PRO A 202 -29.74 7.81 6.79
C PRO A 202 -30.16 9.29 6.72
N LEU A 203 -30.71 9.72 5.58
CA LEU A 203 -31.08 11.12 5.37
C LEU A 203 -31.99 11.69 6.49
N PRO A 204 -33.07 10.99 6.93
CA PRO A 204 -33.91 11.49 8.01
C PRO A 204 -33.17 11.67 9.35
N VAL A 205 -32.16 10.82 9.61
CA VAL A 205 -31.31 10.89 10.81
C VAL A 205 -30.40 12.12 10.74
N ALA A 206 -29.76 12.36 9.60
CA ALA A 206 -28.91 13.54 9.40
C ALA A 206 -29.70 14.85 9.52
N GLN A 207 -30.89 14.91 8.92
CA GLN A 207 -31.79 16.06 9.01
C GLN A 207 -32.27 16.35 10.43
N ALA A 208 -32.55 15.29 11.23
CA ALA A 208 -32.90 15.46 12.63
C ALA A 208 -31.69 15.96 13.45
N LEU A 209 -30.52 15.37 13.23
CA LEU A 209 -29.29 15.73 13.94
C LEU A 209 -28.90 17.20 13.73
N GLU A 210 -29.06 17.72 12.51
CA GLU A 210 -28.80 19.12 12.18
C GLU A 210 -29.64 20.10 13.03
N LYS A 211 -30.88 19.71 13.37
CA LYS A 211 -31.84 20.53 14.12
C LYS A 211 -31.72 20.37 15.64
N LEU A 212 -31.02 19.34 16.13
CA LEU A 212 -30.88 19.08 17.56
C LEU A 212 -29.96 20.11 18.23
N LYS A 213 -30.34 20.50 19.45
CA LYS A 213 -29.46 21.21 20.37
C LYS A 213 -28.52 20.21 21.05
N VAL A 214 -27.33 20.65 21.43
CA VAL A 214 -26.40 19.84 22.22
C VAL A 214 -27.08 19.38 23.52
N GLY A 215 -26.92 18.11 23.85
CA GLY A 215 -27.57 17.41 24.97
C GLY A 215 -28.96 16.86 24.65
N ALA A 216 -29.64 17.32 23.59
CA ALA A 216 -31.00 16.91 23.27
C ALA A 216 -31.06 15.60 22.48
N ALA A 217 -32.15 14.85 22.68
CA ALA A 217 -32.54 13.73 21.84
C ALA A 217 -33.78 14.08 21.00
N THR A 218 -34.05 13.31 19.96
CA THR A 218 -35.27 13.48 19.16
C THR A 218 -36.52 13.21 20.01
N SER A 219 -37.55 14.04 19.81
CA SER A 219 -38.83 13.90 20.51
C SER A 219 -39.62 12.67 20.06
N ASP A 220 -39.44 12.30 18.80
CA ASP A 220 -40.09 11.19 18.12
C ASP A 220 -39.04 10.26 17.51
N SER A 221 -39.47 9.04 17.19
CA SER A 221 -38.64 8.10 16.45
C SER A 221 -38.72 8.37 14.96
N ILE A 222 -37.58 8.21 14.30
CA ILE A 222 -37.37 8.47 12.89
C ILE A 222 -37.50 7.13 12.13
N PRO A 223 -38.37 7.01 11.10
CA PRO A 223 -38.40 5.81 10.27
C PRO A 223 -37.15 5.74 9.40
N VAL A 224 -36.51 4.57 9.35
CA VAL A 224 -35.38 4.26 8.47
C VAL A 224 -35.55 2.83 8.00
N ASP A 225 -35.83 2.60 6.71
CA ASP A 225 -35.83 1.27 6.06
C ASP A 225 -36.48 0.14 6.89
N GLY A 226 -37.68 0.38 7.42
CA GLY A 226 -38.45 -0.61 8.20
C GLY A 226 -38.06 -0.72 9.68
N VAL A 227 -37.05 0.02 10.15
CA VAL A 227 -36.70 0.18 11.56
C VAL A 227 -36.98 1.61 12.05
N ARG A 228 -36.77 1.84 13.35
CA ARG A 228 -36.96 3.15 14.00
C ARG A 228 -35.67 3.60 14.67
N ALA A 229 -35.27 4.84 14.41
CA ALA A 229 -34.10 5.48 14.99
C ALA A 229 -34.49 6.54 16.01
N ILE A 230 -33.75 6.64 17.12
CA ILE A 230 -33.79 7.75 18.07
C ILE A 230 -32.36 8.26 18.20
N VAL A 231 -32.18 9.58 18.07
CA VAL A 231 -30.87 10.20 17.96
C VAL A 231 -30.68 11.20 19.09
N LYS A 232 -29.50 11.24 19.68
CA LYS A 232 -29.08 12.28 20.63
C LYS A 232 -27.84 12.97 20.10
N LEU A 233 -27.73 14.28 20.31
CA LEU A 233 -26.53 15.06 20.02
C LEU A 233 -25.77 15.30 21.32
N ASP A 234 -24.64 14.65 21.53
CA ASP A 234 -23.83 14.83 22.74
C ASP A 234 -23.01 16.12 22.69
N ALA A 235 -22.42 16.42 21.53
CA ALA A 235 -21.55 17.57 21.35
C ALA A 235 -21.54 18.04 19.89
N LYS A 236 -21.24 19.33 19.72
CA LYS A 236 -21.10 19.98 18.41
C LYS A 236 -19.86 20.87 18.43
N ARG A 237 -19.05 20.82 17.38
CA ARG A 237 -17.85 21.65 17.23
C ARG A 237 -17.66 22.13 15.79
N PRO A 238 -16.90 23.19 15.53
CA PRO A 238 -16.50 23.55 14.17
C PRO A 238 -15.76 22.39 13.50
N THR A 239 -16.09 22.10 12.24
CA THR A 239 -15.44 21.03 11.46
C THR A 239 -13.94 21.24 11.40
N GLN A 240 -13.19 20.18 11.67
CA GLN A 240 -11.73 20.21 11.65
C GLN A 240 -11.25 19.62 10.32
N VAL A 241 -10.71 20.48 9.45
CA VAL A 241 -10.17 20.05 8.16
C VAL A 241 -8.66 20.23 8.17
N PRO A 242 -7.86 19.17 7.98
CA PRO A 242 -6.42 19.31 7.80
C PRO A 242 -6.13 20.24 6.62
N GLY A 243 -5.19 21.16 6.76
CA GLY A 243 -4.81 22.02 5.63
C GLY A 243 -4.27 21.22 4.46
N PHE A 244 -4.40 21.76 3.24
CA PHE A 244 -3.97 21.08 2.01
C PHE A 244 -2.53 20.55 2.08
N ALA A 245 -1.59 21.33 2.64
CA ALA A 245 -0.19 20.90 2.77
C ALA A 245 -0.03 19.62 3.62
N THR A 246 -0.84 19.45 4.66
CA THR A 246 -0.85 18.26 5.51
C THR A 246 -1.54 17.07 4.82
N ALA A 247 -2.61 17.32 4.06
CA ALA A 247 -3.37 16.28 3.37
C ALA A 247 -2.71 15.81 2.05
N LYS A 248 -1.94 16.69 1.38
CA LYS A 248 -1.39 16.47 0.03
C LYS A 248 -0.64 15.14 -0.12
N PRO A 249 0.30 14.74 0.77
CA PRO A 249 1.04 13.49 0.59
C PRO A 249 0.12 12.25 0.58
N GLY A 250 -0.86 12.20 1.49
CA GLY A 250 -1.81 11.10 1.57
C GLY A 250 -2.75 11.04 0.37
N LEU A 251 -3.28 12.19 -0.06
CA LEU A 251 -4.14 12.28 -1.25
C LEU A 251 -3.39 11.92 -2.53
N GLN A 252 -2.14 12.36 -2.66
CA GLN A 252 -1.30 12.02 -3.80
C GLN A 252 -1.04 10.52 -3.87
N GLN A 253 -0.71 9.88 -2.75
CA GLN A 253 -0.51 8.44 -2.69
C GLN A 253 -1.80 7.67 -3.05
N GLN A 254 -2.96 8.12 -2.56
CA GLN A 254 -4.25 7.50 -2.89
C GLN A 254 -4.57 7.61 -4.38
N LEU A 255 -4.38 8.79 -4.97
CA LEU A 255 -4.61 9.00 -6.40
C LEU A 255 -3.63 8.20 -7.27
N GLN A 256 -2.38 8.04 -6.83
CA GLN A 256 -1.40 7.20 -7.53
C GLN A 256 -1.80 5.72 -7.51
N ALA A 257 -2.26 5.22 -6.36
CA ALA A 257 -2.78 3.85 -6.25
C ALA A 257 -3.99 3.64 -7.18
N ALA A 258 -4.94 4.58 -7.17
CA ALA A 258 -6.11 4.53 -8.06
C ALA A 258 -5.72 4.58 -9.55
N ALA A 259 -4.70 5.37 -9.91
CA ALA A 259 -4.19 5.43 -11.28
C ALA A 259 -3.57 4.09 -11.72
N VAL A 260 -2.83 3.41 -10.84
CA VAL A 260 -2.26 2.07 -11.10
C VAL A 260 -3.37 1.02 -11.27
N GLU A 261 -4.37 1.05 -10.40
CA GLU A 261 -5.52 0.14 -10.49
C GLU A 261 -6.28 0.35 -11.80
N LYS A 262 -6.58 1.61 -12.14
CA LYS A 262 -7.23 1.97 -13.41
C LYS A 262 -6.44 1.49 -14.62
N ALA A 263 -5.12 1.73 -14.66
CA ALA A 263 -4.27 1.28 -15.76
C ALA A 263 -4.21 -0.24 -15.88
N SER A 264 -4.15 -0.94 -14.74
CA SER A 264 -4.20 -2.41 -14.69
C SER A 264 -5.52 -2.95 -15.22
N ALA A 265 -6.65 -2.40 -14.77
CA ALA A 265 -7.98 -2.78 -15.22
C ALA A 265 -8.18 -2.51 -16.71
N GLN A 266 -7.68 -1.38 -17.23
CA GLN A 266 -7.73 -1.07 -18.66
C GLN A 266 -6.92 -2.06 -19.49
N MET A 267 -5.69 -2.38 -19.07
CA MET A 267 -4.84 -3.35 -19.77
C MET A 267 -5.48 -4.75 -19.79
N ILE A 268 -5.97 -5.23 -18.64
CA ILE A 268 -6.69 -6.52 -18.55
C ILE A 268 -7.95 -6.48 -19.41
N GLY A 269 -8.72 -5.39 -19.34
CA GLY A 269 -9.93 -5.21 -20.14
C GLY A 269 -9.66 -5.25 -21.65
N ASN A 270 -8.49 -4.78 -22.10
CA ASN A 270 -8.09 -4.91 -23.51
C ASN A 270 -7.73 -6.35 -23.86
N LEU A 271 -6.96 -7.05 -23.03
CA LEU A 271 -6.64 -8.47 -23.25
C LEU A 271 -7.89 -9.35 -23.30
N LEU A 272 -8.90 -9.04 -22.47
CA LEU A 272 -10.16 -9.78 -22.44
C LEU A 272 -10.99 -9.62 -23.73
N LYS A 273 -10.92 -8.47 -24.40
CA LYS A 273 -11.66 -8.24 -25.66
C LYS A 273 -11.16 -9.12 -26.80
N ASP A 274 -9.86 -9.39 -26.81
CA ASP A 274 -9.20 -10.20 -27.84
C ASP A 274 -9.15 -11.69 -27.47
N ALA A 275 -9.58 -12.05 -26.26
CA ALA A 275 -9.54 -13.41 -25.75
C ALA A 275 -10.79 -14.21 -26.14
N LYS A 276 -10.58 -15.44 -26.62
CA LYS A 276 -11.64 -16.47 -26.67
C LYS A 276 -11.59 -17.29 -25.39
N ILE A 277 -12.60 -17.13 -24.52
CA ILE A 277 -12.70 -17.84 -23.25
C ILE A 277 -13.82 -18.88 -23.35
N THR A 278 -13.52 -20.14 -23.07
CA THR A 278 -14.48 -21.24 -23.00
C THR A 278 -14.51 -21.81 -21.58
N GLN A 279 -15.70 -22.13 -21.07
CA GLN A 279 -15.92 -22.74 -19.75
C GLN A 279 -16.42 -24.17 -19.88
#